data_AF-A0A2D4MQ94-F1
#
_entry.id   AF-A0A2D4MQ94-F1
#
_cell.length_a   1.000
_cell.length_b   1.000
_cell.length_c   1.000
_cell.angle_alpha   90.00
_cell.angle_beta   90.00
_cell.angle_gamma   90.00
#
_symmetry.space_group_name_H-M   'P 1'
#
loop_
_entity.id
_entity.type
_entity.pdbx_description
1 polymer ?
#
loop_
_entity_poly.entity_id
_entity_poly.type
_entity_poly.pdbx_seq_one_letter_code
_entity_poly.pdbx_strand_id
1 'polypeptide(L)'
;MKIKDAKKPSFPWFGMDIGGTLVKLAYFEPIDIIAEEEQEEVESLKSIRKYLTSNVAYGSTGIRDVHLELKDLILFGRKGNLHFIRFPTHDLPTFIQMGRNKNFSTLHTVLCATGGGAYKFEEDFRTVGSLVASSLTLIDRVCILIV
;
A
#
# COMPACT_ATOMS: atom_id res chain seq x y z
N MET A 1 5.41 -32.40 -13.71
CA MET A 1 5.30 -31.78 -12.38
C MET A 1 4.57 -30.45 -12.56
N LYS A 2 3.28 -30.37 -12.24
CA LYS A 2 2.52 -29.11 -12.31
C LYS A 2 3.02 -28.23 -11.17
N ILE A 3 3.71 -27.14 -11.49
CA ILE A 3 4.01 -26.09 -10.53
C ILE A 3 2.64 -25.61 -10.03
N LYS A 4 2.37 -25.76 -8.73
CA LYS A 4 1.17 -25.18 -8.13
C LYS A 4 1.25 -23.69 -8.39
N ASP A 5 0.30 -23.13 -9.13
CA ASP A 5 0.16 -21.69 -9.29
C ASP A 5 0.10 -21.08 -7.89
N ALA A 6 1.19 -20.41 -7.49
CA ALA A 6 1.18 -19.63 -6.27
C ALA A 6 0.11 -18.57 -6.47
N LYS A 7 -0.96 -18.63 -5.66
CA LYS A 7 -2.08 -17.68 -5.72
C LYS A 7 -1.48 -16.27 -5.68
N LYS A 8 -1.66 -15.51 -6.77
CA LYS A 8 -1.15 -14.13 -6.87
C LYS A 8 -1.72 -13.32 -5.69
N PRO A 9 -0.93 -12.44 -5.05
CA PRO A 9 -1.42 -11.63 -3.94
C PRO A 9 -2.56 -10.73 -4.44
N SER A 10 -3.67 -10.69 -3.71
CA SER A 10 -4.79 -9.79 -4.01
C SER A 10 -4.36 -8.33 -3.87
N PHE A 11 -4.92 -7.46 -4.72
CA PHE A 11 -4.72 -6.02 -4.60
C PHE A 11 -5.40 -5.45 -3.35
N PRO A 12 -4.97 -4.28 -2.87
CA PRO A 12 -3.87 -3.43 -3.36
C PRO A 12 -2.49 -3.87 -2.84
N TRP A 13 -1.42 -3.50 -3.55
CA TRP A 13 -0.05 -3.75 -3.11
C TRP A 13 0.59 -2.47 -2.58
N PHE A 14 0.98 -2.51 -1.32
CA PHE A 14 1.60 -1.39 -0.61
C PHE A 14 2.92 -1.82 0.05
N GLY A 15 3.88 -0.91 0.06
CA GLY A 15 5.04 -0.95 0.95
C GLY A 15 5.17 0.37 1.70
N MET A 16 5.46 0.31 2.99
CA MET A 16 5.59 1.51 3.83
C MET A 16 6.94 1.55 4.55
N ASP A 17 7.63 2.69 4.51
CA ASP A 17 8.78 2.98 5.38
C ASP A 17 8.39 4.06 6.37
N ILE A 18 8.41 3.73 7.66
CA ILE A 18 8.04 4.63 8.76
C ILE A 18 9.33 5.11 9.43
N GLY A 19 9.89 6.19 8.89
CA GLY A 19 11.07 6.85 9.44
C GLY A 19 10.76 7.72 10.65
N GLY A 20 11.79 8.32 11.25
CA GLY A 20 11.63 9.24 12.39
C GLY A 20 10.91 10.55 12.04
N THR A 21 11.08 11.03 10.81
CA THR A 21 10.53 12.32 10.36
C THR A 21 9.46 12.17 9.28
N LEU A 22 9.68 11.24 8.34
CA LEU A 22 8.80 11.02 7.20
C LEU A 22 8.41 9.55 7.09
N VAL A 23 7.13 9.35 6.77
CA VAL A 23 6.59 8.10 6.24
C VAL A 23 6.63 8.16 4.73
N LYS A 24 7.01 7.05 4.10
CA LYS A 24 6.93 6.86 2.65
C LYS A 24 6.05 5.65 2.40
N LEU A 25 5.17 5.78 1.42
CA LEU A 25 4.26 4.76 0.96
C LEU A 25 4.48 4.61 -0.53
N ALA A 26 4.82 3.40 -0.95
CA ALA A 26 4.85 3.03 -2.35
C ALA A 26 3.61 2.17 -2.66
N TYR A 27 2.93 2.52 -3.75
CA TYR A 27 1.66 1.93 -4.17
C TYR A 27 1.75 1.48 -5.63
N PHE A 28 1.51 0.20 -5.89
CA PHE A 28 1.41 -0.31 -7.25
C PHE A 28 -0.04 -0.23 -7.74
N GLU A 29 -0.27 0.57 -8.77
CA GLU A 29 -1.54 0.69 -9.49
C GLU A 29 -1.52 -0.26 -10.70
N PRO A 30 -2.31 -1.35 -10.70
CA PRO A 30 -2.47 -2.19 -11.88
C PRO A 30 -3.21 -1.43 -12.99
N ILE A 31 -2.67 -1.50 -14.21
CA ILE A 31 -3.28 -0.89 -15.43
C ILE A 31 -3.78 -1.95 -16.42
N ASP A 32 -3.63 -3.22 -16.06
CA ASP A 32 -4.01 -4.40 -16.85
C ASP A 32 -5.24 -5.13 -16.28
N ILE A 33 -6.06 -4.43 -15.48
CA ILE A 33 -7.30 -5.00 -14.94
C ILE A 33 -8.28 -5.27 -16.07
N ILE A 34 -8.75 -6.52 -16.17
CA ILE A 34 -9.79 -6.92 -17.11
C ILE A 34 -11.19 -6.75 -16.51
N ALA A 35 -12.22 -6.63 -17.36
CA ALA A 35 -13.60 -6.36 -16.92
C ALA A 35 -14.14 -7.37 -15.89
N GLU A 36 -13.76 -8.65 -16.01
CA GLU A 36 -14.13 -9.70 -15.04
C GLU A 36 -13.51 -9.43 -13.66
N GLU A 37 -12.22 -9.11 -13.61
CA GLU A 37 -11.53 -8.73 -12.37
C GLU A 37 -12.14 -7.46 -11.75
N GLU A 38 -12.55 -6.49 -12.57
CA GLU A 38 -13.20 -5.26 -12.10
C GLU A 38 -14.60 -5.51 -11.51
N GLN A 39 -15.33 -6.50 -12.02
CA GLN A 39 -16.65 -6.88 -11.52
C GLN A 39 -16.55 -7.64 -10.18
N GLU A 40 -15.50 -8.43 -10.00
CA GLU A 40 -15.19 -9.13 -8.75
C GLU A 40 -14.55 -8.22 -7.68
N GLU A 41 -13.99 -7.08 -8.11
CA GLU A 41 -13.34 -6.11 -7.23
C GLU A 41 -14.35 -5.42 -6.31
N VAL A 42 -14.13 -5.54 -5.00
CA VAL A 42 -14.97 -4.91 -3.96
C VAL A 42 -14.91 -3.38 -4.08
N GLU A 43 -16.02 -2.68 -3.88
CA GLU A 43 -16.09 -1.22 -4.07
C GLU A 43 -15.14 -0.39 -3.19
N SER A 44 -14.71 -0.93 -2.05
CA SER A 44 -13.64 -0.32 -1.24
C SER A 44 -12.30 -0.25 -2.00
N LEU A 45 -11.95 -1.28 -2.77
CA LEU A 45 -10.73 -1.30 -3.60
C LEU A 45 -10.76 -0.23 -4.68
N LYS A 46 -11.86 -0.14 -5.43
CA LYS A 46 -12.04 0.88 -6.47
C LYS A 46 -11.95 2.28 -5.90
N SER A 47 -12.57 2.49 -4.73
CA SER A 47 -12.53 3.77 -4.02
C SER A 47 -11.11 4.16 -3.59
N ILE A 48 -10.30 3.19 -3.16
CA ILE A 48 -8.92 3.41 -2.71
C ILE A 48 -8.01 3.69 -3.90
N ARG A 49 -8.09 2.87 -4.96
CA ARG A 49 -7.38 3.12 -6.22
C ARG A 49 -7.66 4.53 -6.72
N LYS A 50 -8.94 4.88 -6.87
CA LYS A 50 -9.37 6.22 -7.31
C LYS A 50 -8.83 7.32 -6.40
N TYR A 51 -8.88 7.13 -5.07
CA TYR A 51 -8.37 8.12 -4.13
C TYR A 51 -6.87 8.39 -4.31
N LEU A 52 -6.07 7.34 -4.47
CA LEU A 52 -4.61 7.45 -4.64
C LEU A 52 -4.19 7.96 -6.02
N THR A 53 -4.99 7.73 -7.05
CA THR A 53 -4.60 8.08 -8.42
C THR A 53 -5.17 9.42 -8.87
N SER A 54 -6.34 9.81 -8.35
CA SER A 54 -7.01 11.08 -8.70
C SER A 54 -6.56 12.28 -7.87
N ASN A 55 -5.78 12.07 -6.81
CA ASN A 55 -5.27 13.14 -5.95
C ASN A 55 -3.74 13.18 -5.95
N VAL A 56 -3.19 14.38 -5.76
CA VAL A 56 -1.74 14.60 -5.54
C VAL A 56 -1.45 14.98 -4.09
N ALA A 57 -2.45 15.54 -3.39
CA ALA A 57 -2.39 15.83 -1.96
C ALA A 57 -3.40 14.97 -1.19
N TYR A 58 -3.01 14.48 -0.01
CA TYR A 58 -3.84 13.65 0.86
C TYR A 58 -3.93 14.26 2.26
N GLY A 59 -5.15 14.59 2.68
CA GLY A 59 -5.34 15.40 3.88
C GLY A 59 -4.65 16.76 3.75
N SER A 60 -4.01 17.24 4.81
CA SER A 60 -3.27 18.51 4.84
C SER A 60 -1.77 18.38 4.52
N THR A 61 -1.18 17.19 4.67
CA THR A 61 0.28 17.02 4.65
C THR A 61 0.81 15.92 3.74
N GLY A 62 -0.06 15.03 3.24
CA GLY A 62 0.34 13.96 2.34
C GLY A 62 0.55 14.46 0.92
N ILE A 63 1.64 14.01 0.30
CA ILE A 63 2.04 14.43 -1.05
C ILE A 63 2.40 13.18 -1.87
N ARG A 64 1.86 13.08 -3.08
CA ARG A 64 2.32 12.14 -4.11
C ARG A 64 3.39 12.80 -4.96
N ASP A 65 4.60 12.26 -4.97
CA ASP A 65 5.71 12.76 -5.78
C ASP A 65 5.55 12.24 -7.23
N VAL A 66 4.62 12.83 -7.99
CA VAL A 66 4.22 12.39 -9.35
C VAL A 66 5.40 12.26 -10.31
N HIS A 67 6.43 13.09 -10.14
CA HIS A 67 7.63 13.06 -10.98
C HIS A 67 8.50 11.81 -10.78
N LEU A 68 8.28 11.05 -9.71
CA LEU A 68 8.98 9.79 -9.42
C LEU A 68 8.19 8.55 -9.88
N GLU A 69 6.98 8.72 -10.42
CA GLU A 69 6.13 7.62 -10.87
C GLU A 69 6.87 6.73 -11.89
N LEU A 70 6.97 5.43 -11.59
CA LEU A 70 7.49 4.44 -12.54
C LEU A 70 6.33 3.88 -13.36
N LYS A 71 6.29 4.21 -14.64
CA LYS A 71 5.21 3.80 -15.54
C LYS A 71 5.49 2.46 -16.20
N ASP A 72 4.42 1.73 -16.53
CA ASP A 72 4.46 0.48 -17.29
C ASP A 72 5.38 -0.62 -16.70
N LEU A 73 5.52 -0.64 -15.37
CA LEU A 73 6.31 -1.62 -14.63
C LEU A 73 5.63 -3.00 -14.66
N ILE A 74 6.43 -4.05 -14.86
CA ILE A 74 5.99 -5.44 -14.66
C ILE A 74 6.41 -5.89 -13.26
N LEU A 75 5.43 -6.09 -12.38
CA LEU A 75 5.64 -6.53 -11.00
C LEU A 75 4.79 -7.78 -10.73
N PHE A 76 5.43 -8.87 -10.28
CA PHE A 76 4.77 -10.17 -10.04
C PHE A 76 3.86 -10.65 -11.19
N GLY A 77 4.25 -10.35 -12.44
CA GLY A 77 3.49 -10.73 -13.63
C GLY A 77 2.21 -9.91 -13.86
N ARG A 78 2.13 -8.70 -13.30
CA ARG A 78 1.10 -7.68 -13.57
C ARG A 78 1.76 -6.43 -14.12
N LYS A 79 1.11 -5.76 -15.06
CA LYS A 79 1.53 -4.47 -15.60
C LYS A 79 0.85 -3.34 -14.83
N GLY A 80 1.62 -2.34 -14.40
CA GLY A 80 1.10 -1.24 -13.60
C GLY A 80 2.07 -0.08 -13.46
N ASN A 81 1.67 0.91 -12.69
CA ASN A 81 2.49 2.07 -12.34
C ASN A 81 2.84 2.03 -10.85
N LEU A 82 4.08 2.35 -10.49
CA LEU A 82 4.49 2.48 -9.10
C LEU A 82 4.49 3.96 -8.69
N HIS A 83 3.65 4.28 -7.71
CA HIS A 83 3.47 5.61 -7.16
C HIS A 83 4.20 5.78 -5.83
N PHE A 84 4.78 6.95 -5.61
CA PHE A 84 5.46 7.31 -4.35
C PHE A 84 4.71 8.42 -3.63
N ILE A 85 4.38 8.17 -2.37
CA ILE A 85 3.63 9.06 -1.50
C ILE A 85 4.41 9.25 -0.20
N ARG A 86 4.41 10.47 0.34
CA ARG A 86 5.04 10.76 1.63
C ARG A 86 4.21 11.69 2.49
N PHE A 87 4.37 11.58 3.79
CA PHE A 87 3.79 12.48 4.78
C PHE A 87 4.64 12.48 6.07
N PRO A 88 4.51 13.50 6.93
CA PRO A 88 5.23 13.54 8.21
C PRO A 88 4.85 12.39 9.15
N THR A 89 5.82 11.80 9.85
CA THR A 89 5.57 10.69 10.80
C THR A 89 4.61 11.08 11.92
N HIS A 90 4.56 12.35 12.32
CA HIS A 90 3.61 12.80 13.34
C HIS A 90 2.14 12.71 12.88
N ASP A 91 1.88 12.65 11.57
CA ASP A 91 0.53 12.50 11.01
C ASP A 91 0.12 11.04 10.78
N LEU A 92 0.98 10.07 11.13
CA LEU A 92 0.68 8.65 11.01
C LEU A 92 -0.63 8.22 11.72
N PRO A 93 -0.97 8.71 12.92
CA PRO A 93 -2.26 8.38 13.55
C PRO A 93 -3.46 8.79 12.68
N THR A 94 -3.40 9.98 12.06
CA THR A 94 -4.43 10.46 11.12
C THR A 94 -4.52 9.53 9.91
N PHE A 95 -3.39 9.08 9.37
CA PHE A 95 -3.35 8.12 8.27
C PHE A 95 -4.02 6.78 8.62
N ILE A 96 -3.71 6.21 9.79
CA ILE A 96 -4.29 4.94 10.24
C ILE A 96 -5.82 5.08 10.39
N GLN A 97 -6.28 6.19 10.97
CA GLN A 97 -7.71 6.48 11.09
C GLN A 97 -8.39 6.64 9.72
N MET A 98 -7.75 7.30 8.76
CA MET A 98 -8.25 7.40 7.39
C MET A 98 -8.37 6.02 6.73
N GLY A 99 -7.38 5.15 6.92
CA GLY A 99 -7.42 3.77 6.44
C GLY A 99 -8.62 3.01 6.98
N ARG A 100 -8.90 3.12 8.28
CA ARG A 100 -10.09 2.54 8.91
C ARG A 100 -11.39 3.07 8.29
N ASN A 101 -11.52 4.40 8.18
CA ASN A 101 -12.73 5.05 7.65
C ASN A 101 -13.00 4.73 6.18
N LYS A 102 -11.94 4.48 5.40
CA LYS A 102 -12.03 4.05 4.00
C LYS A 102 -12.08 2.52 3.84
N ASN A 103 -12.29 1.78 4.93
CA ASN A 103 -12.41 0.33 4.96
C ASN A 103 -11.19 -0.43 4.40
N PHE A 104 -9.97 0.08 4.62
CA PHE A 104 -8.74 -0.62 4.23
C PHE A 104 -8.63 -2.01 4.88
N SER A 105 -9.21 -2.17 6.07
CA SER A 105 -9.28 -3.46 6.78
C SER A 105 -10.05 -4.55 6.02
N THR A 106 -10.99 -4.18 5.14
CA THR A 106 -11.75 -5.15 4.33
C THR A 106 -10.94 -5.75 3.19
N LEU A 107 -9.77 -5.18 2.89
CA LEU A 107 -9.00 -5.51 1.70
C LEU A 107 -8.10 -6.75 1.83
N HIS A 108 -8.19 -7.51 2.94
CA HIS A 108 -7.26 -8.61 3.27
C HIS A 108 -5.79 -8.23 3.00
N THR A 109 -5.45 -6.94 3.16
CA THR A 109 -4.15 -6.42 2.78
C THR A 109 -3.17 -6.60 3.92
N VAL A 110 -2.10 -7.34 3.65
CA VAL A 110 -0.92 -7.31 4.50
C VAL A 110 -0.17 -6.03 4.16
N LEU A 111 -0.16 -5.07 5.08
CA LEU A 111 0.65 -3.88 4.93
C LEU A 111 2.07 -4.22 5.40
N CYS A 112 2.99 -4.32 4.45
CA CYS A 112 4.39 -4.40 4.77
C CYS A 112 4.93 -3.05 5.24
N ALA A 113 5.54 -3.04 6.42
CA ALA A 113 6.17 -1.84 6.96
C ALA A 113 7.63 -2.11 7.37
N THR A 114 8.50 -1.14 7.09
CA THR A 114 9.88 -1.08 7.56
C THR A 114 10.15 0.26 8.25
N GLY A 115 11.40 0.48 8.69
CA GLY A 115 11.81 1.63 9.49
C GLY A 115 11.47 1.46 10.98
N GLY A 116 12.10 2.26 11.84
CA GLY A 116 11.92 2.17 13.29
C GLY A 116 10.47 2.41 13.74
N GLY A 117 9.69 3.12 12.94
CA GLY A 117 8.28 3.36 13.18
C GLY A 117 7.39 2.13 12.97
N ALA A 118 7.80 1.16 12.14
CA ALA A 118 7.03 -0.09 11.97
C ALA A 118 6.89 -0.85 13.29
N TYR A 119 7.96 -0.86 14.10
CA TYR A 119 7.93 -1.41 15.45
C TYR A 119 7.19 -0.48 16.43
N LYS A 120 7.52 0.83 16.40
CA LYS A 120 6.95 1.81 17.33
C LYS A 120 5.42 1.90 17.28
N PHE A 121 4.83 1.79 16.09
CA PHE A 121 3.39 2.00 15.86
C PHE A 121 2.64 0.68 15.56
N GLU A 122 3.25 -0.49 15.81
CA GLU A 122 2.66 -1.79 15.50
C GLU A 122 1.27 -1.97 16.15
N GLU A 123 1.14 -1.59 17.42
CA GLU A 123 -0.12 -1.70 18.16
C GLU A 123 -1.21 -0.81 17.58
N ASP A 124 -0.87 0.41 17.12
CA ASP A 124 -1.83 1.32 16.48
C ASP A 124 -2.37 0.73 15.18
N PHE A 125 -1.52 0.11 14.36
CA PHE A 125 -1.96 -0.57 13.13
C PHE A 125 -2.88 -1.75 13.44
N ARG A 126 -2.57 -2.52 14.49
CA ARG A 126 -3.35 -3.69 14.90
C ARG A 126 -4.72 -3.30 15.47
N THR A 127 -4.77 -2.27 16.30
CA THR A 127 -5.96 -1.87 17.06
C THR A 127 -6.87 -0.92 16.27
N VAL A 128 -6.30 0.08 15.60
CA VAL A 128 -7.06 1.12 14.89
C VAL A 128 -7.31 0.71 13.44
N GLY A 129 -6.27 0.22 12.76
CA GLY A 129 -6.33 -0.14 11.34
C GLY A 129 -6.92 -1.52 11.06
N SER A 130 -6.94 -2.43 12.05
CA SER A 130 -7.15 -3.87 11.82
C SER A 130 -6.22 -4.41 10.72
N LEU A 131 -5.02 -3.83 10.62
CA LEU A 131 -3.97 -4.21 9.67
C LEU A 131 -2.90 -5.00 10.42
N VAL A 132 -2.39 -6.05 9.80
CA VAL A 132 -1.19 -6.73 10.29
C VAL A 132 0.01 -6.02 9.68
N ALA A 133 0.68 -5.19 10.48
CA ALA A 133 2.01 -4.70 10.15
C ALA A 133 3.00 -5.83 10.47
N SER A 134 3.49 -6.51 9.45
CA SER A 134 4.64 -7.40 9.62
C SER A 134 5.89 -6.53 9.61
N SER A 135 6.49 -6.30 10.78
CA SER A 135 7.79 -5.64 10.88
C SER A 135 8.81 -6.52 10.19
N LEU A 136 9.16 -6.17 8.97
CA LEU A 136 10.12 -6.92 8.20
C LEU A 136 11.53 -6.55 8.66
N THR A 137 12.24 -7.54 9.19
CA THR A 137 13.71 -7.52 9.03
C THR A 137 14.00 -7.67 7.53
N LEU A 138 15.18 -7.20 7.09
CA LEU A 138 15.67 -7.04 5.70
C LEU A 138 15.52 -8.24 4.71
N ILE A 139 14.74 -9.29 5.01
CA ILE A 139 14.79 -10.60 4.33
C ILE A 139 13.43 -11.08 3.80
N ASP A 140 12.32 -10.35 3.96
CA ASP A 140 11.05 -10.78 3.34
C ASP A 140 10.84 -10.17 1.93
N ARG A 141 10.98 -11.07 0.95
CA ARG A 141 11.19 -10.84 -0.50
C ARG A 141 10.11 -10.04 -1.23
N VAL A 142 8.96 -9.77 -0.62
CA VAL A 142 7.87 -9.01 -1.25
C VAL A 142 8.06 -7.51 -1.06
N CYS A 143 8.70 -7.10 0.03
CA CYS A 143 8.64 -5.71 0.50
C CYS A 143 9.95 -4.95 0.23
N ILE A 144 11.01 -5.69 -0.08
CA ILE A 144 12.26 -5.17 -0.66
C ILE A 144 12.06 -4.73 -2.12
N LEU A 145 11.03 -5.20 -2.81
CA LEU A 145 10.83 -4.86 -4.24
C LEU A 145 10.10 -3.53 -4.45
N ILE A 146 9.55 -2.94 -3.38
CA ILE A 146 8.71 -1.73 -3.41
C ILE A 146 9.31 -0.59 -2.56
N VAL A 147 10.29 -0.86 -1.69
CA VAL A 147 10.99 0.11 -0.83
C VAL A 147 12.48 0.14 -1.15
#